data_AF-A0A5B8NPS0-F1
#
_entry.id   AF-A0A5B8NPS0-F1
#
_cell.length_a   1.000
_cell.length_b   1.000
_cell.length_c   1.000
_cell.angle_alpha   90.00
_cell.angle_beta   90.00
_cell.angle_gamma   90.00
#
_symmetry.space_group_name_H-M   'P 1'
#
loop_
_entity.id
_entity.type
_entity.pdbx_description
1 polymer ?
#
loop_
_entity_poly.entity_id
_entity_poly.type
_entity_poly.pdbx_seq_one_letter_code
_entity_poly.pdbx_strand_id
1 'polypeptide(L)' 'MTDQLEQMSRKEVRDYLRRNPNDDNAWEIFFQKLDHSPKQKISSLDEFKQLLKQKTNPNQTNN' A
#
# COMPACT_ATOMS: atom_id res chain seq x y z
N MET A 1 12.71 17.92 7.72
CA MET A 1 12.95 16.55 7.20
C MET A 1 11.63 15.85 6.90
N THR A 2 10.61 16.05 7.74
CA THR A 2 9.22 15.57 7.56
C THR A 2 8.59 15.97 6.21
N ASP A 3 8.76 17.21 5.75
CA ASP A 3 8.20 17.69 4.47
C ASP A 3 8.67 16.89 3.25
N GLN A 4 9.87 16.32 3.29
CA GLN A 4 10.39 15.51 2.18
C GLN A 4 9.72 14.13 2.13
N LEU A 5 9.44 13.53 3.29
CA LEU A 5 8.75 12.24 3.39
C LEU A 5 7.28 12.37 2.98
N GLU A 6 6.64 13.51 3.25
CA GLU A 6 5.26 13.79 2.83
C GLU A 6 5.12 13.90 1.30
N GLN A 7 6.17 14.39 0.62
CA GLN A 7 6.19 14.48 -0.85
C GLN A 7 6.50 13.14 -1.54
N MET A 8 7.09 12.19 -0.82
CA MET A 8 7.42 10.87 -1.36
C MET A 8 6.17 10.00 -1.59
N SER A 9 6.26 9.08 -2.54
CA SER A 9 5.25 8.03 -2.72
C SER A 9 5.23 7.08 -1.52
N ARG A 10 4.11 6.37 -1.30
CA ARG A 10 4.00 5.36 -0.23
C ARG A 10 5.10 4.28 -0.33
N LYS A 11 5.54 3.95 -1.54
CA LYS A 11 6.61 2.97 -1.76
C LYS A 11 7.96 3.50 -1.26
N GLU A 12 8.27 4.76 -1.56
CA GLU A 12 9.51 5.40 -1.14
C GLU A 12 9.57 5.57 0.38
N VAL A 13 8.47 5.99 1.03
CA VAL A 13 8.39 6.05 2.51
C VAL A 13 8.59 4.66 3.14
N ARG A 14 8.00 3.60 2.56
CA ARG A 14 8.23 2.23 3.02
C ARG A 14 9.70 1.81 2.89
N ASP A 15 10.34 2.15 1.77
CA ASP A 15 11.73 1.79 1.52
C ASP A 15 12.69 2.60 2.43
N TYR A 16 12.31 3.84 2.80
CA TYR A 16 12.97 4.63 3.85
C TYR A 16 12.85 3.97 5.24
N LEU A 17 11.64 3.57 5.65
CA LEU A 17 11.36 2.93 6.94
C LEU A 17 12.12 1.61 7.13
N ARG A 18 12.37 0.86 6.04
CA ARG A 18 13.23 -0.35 6.10
C ARG A 18 14.65 -0.07 6.60
N ARG A 19 15.15 1.15 6.38
CA ARG A 19 16.47 1.60 6.81
C ARG A 19 16.41 2.37 8.13
N ASN A 20 15.26 2.98 8.44
CA ASN A 20 15.04 3.80 9.63
C ASN A 20 13.77 3.34 10.38
N PRO A 21 13.77 2.15 10.99
CA PRO A 21 12.55 1.56 11.56
C PRO A 21 12.02 2.27 12.81
N ASN A 22 12.86 3.09 13.47
CA ASN A 22 12.52 3.82 14.70
C ASN A 22 12.07 5.26 14.43
N ASP A 23 11.86 5.65 13.17
CA ASP A 23 11.34 6.99 12.84
C ASP A 23 9.81 7.00 12.89
N ASP A 24 9.28 7.41 14.05
CA ASP A 24 7.84 7.47 14.30
C ASP A 24 7.11 8.40 13.33
N ASN A 25 7.72 9.52 12.93
CA ASN A 25 7.10 10.46 11.98
C ASN A 25 6.96 9.81 10.58
N ALA A 26 7.97 9.04 10.15
CA ALA A 26 7.90 8.32 8.88
C ALA A 26 6.80 7.23 8.91
N TRP A 27 6.57 6.59 10.05
CA TRP A 27 5.46 5.66 10.25
C TRP A 27 4.10 6.36 10.15
N GLU A 28 3.92 7.51 10.81
CA GLU A 28 2.69 8.30 10.71
C GLU A 28 2.37 8.67 9.26
N ILE A 29 3.36 9.18 8.51
CA ILE A 29 3.21 9.52 7.08
C ILE A 29 2.85 8.28 6.25
N PHE A 30 3.47 7.14 6.54
CA PHE A 30 3.15 5.88 5.86
C PHE A 30 1.69 5.46 6.07
N PHE A 31 1.18 5.56 7.30
CA PHE A 31 -0.20 5.22 7.63
C PHE A 31 -1.21 6.21 7.05
N GLN A 32 -0.94 7.52 7.08
CA GLN A 32 -1.79 8.50 6.41
C GLN A 32 -1.96 8.19 4.91
N LYS A 33 -0.85 7.87 4.22
CA LYS A 33 -0.86 7.47 2.81
C LYS A 33 -1.59 6.12 2.58
N LEU A 34 -1.60 5.24 3.57
CA LEU A 34 -2.38 3.99 3.53
C LEU A 34 -3.88 4.27 3.62
N ASP A 35 -4.30 5.16 4.52
CA ASP A 35 -5.72 5.50 4.71
C ASP A 35 -6.33 6.23 3.52
N HIS A 36 -5.51 7.03 2.81
CA HIS A 36 -5.92 7.73 1.59
C HIS A 36 -5.95 6.81 0.36
N SER A 37 -5.47 5.57 0.47
CA SER A 37 -5.58 4.61 -0.62
C SER A 37 -7.05 4.19 -0.78
N PRO A 38 -7.59 4.13 -2.02
CA PRO A 38 -8.98 3.74 -2.23
C PRO A 38 -9.24 2.35 -1.65
N LYS A 39 -10.00 2.31 -0.56
CA LYS A 39 -10.40 1.07 0.11
C LYS A 39 -11.50 0.45 -0.73
N GLN A 40 -11.24 -0.72 -1.32
CA GLN A 40 -12.28 -1.51 -1.97
C GLN A 40 -13.02 -2.31 -0.90
N LYS A 41 -14.33 -2.09 -0.78
CA LYS A 41 -15.18 -2.92 0.08
C LYS A 41 -15.31 -4.30 -0.57
N ILE A 42 -14.83 -5.32 0.13
CA ILE A 42 -14.92 -6.71 -0.32
C ILE A 42 -16.11 -7.33 0.38
N SER A 43 -17.11 -7.75 -0.40
CA SER A 43 -18.41 -8.17 0.13
C SER A 43 -18.51 -9.69 0.29
N SER A 44 -17.57 -10.45 -0.27
CA SER A 44 -17.53 -11.91 -0.16
C SER A 44 -16.12 -12.48 -0.25
N LEU A 45 -15.95 -13.72 0.24
CA LEU A 45 -14.70 -14.45 0.13
C LEU A 45 -14.33 -14.76 -1.33
N ASP A 46 -15.31 -14.96 -2.21
CA ASP A 46 -15.05 -15.20 -3.63
C ASP A 46 -14.56 -13.95 -4.36
N GLU A 47 -15.12 -12.77 -4.03
CA GLU A 47 -14.62 -11.48 -4.52
C GLU A 47 -13.17 -11.27 -4.07
N PHE A 48 -12.85 -11.57 -2.81
CA PHE A 48 -11.47 -11.53 -2.30
C PHE A 48 -10.52 -12.43 -3.11
N LYS A 49 -10.91 -13.68 -3.36
CA LYS A 49 -10.11 -14.65 -4.12
C LYS A 49 -9.89 -14.20 -5.56
N GLN A 50 -10.89 -13.60 -6.21
CA GLN A 50 -10.76 -13.06 -7.56
C GLN A 50 -9.80 -11.88 -7.62
N LEU A 51 -9.91 -10.92 -6.67
CA LEU A 51 -9.01 -9.78 -6.58
C LEU A 51 -7.57 -10.20 -6.31
N LEU A 52 -7.36 -11.20 -5.45
CA LEU A 52 -6.04 -11.79 -5.22
C LEU A 52 -5.45 -12.36 -6.51
N LYS A 53 -6.22 -13.17 -7.25
CA LYS A 53 -5.78 -13.75 -8.53
C LYS A 53 -5.41 -12.68 -9.55
N GLN A 54 -6.19 -11.62 -9.69
CA GLN A 54 -5.88 -10.51 -10.60
C GLN A 54 -4.58 -9.78 -10.24
N LYS A 55 -4.30 -9.61 -8.94
CA LYS A 55 -3.08 -8.94 -8.47
C LYS A 55 -1.84 -9.82 -8.48
N THR A 56 -1.98 -11.15 -8.32
CA THR A 56 -0.86 -12.08 -8.34
C THR A 56 -0.57 -12.68 -9.70
N ASN A 57 -1.55 -12.71 -10.62
CA ASN A 57 -1.42 -13.22 -11.98
C ASN A 57 -2.10 -12.27 -13.00
N PRO A 58 -1.46 -11.15 -13.37
CA PRO A 58 -1.98 -10.25 -14.40
C PRO A 58 -2.08 -10.88 -15.80
N ASN A 59 -1.49 -12.07 -16.03
CA ASN A 59 -1.48 -12.77 -17.33
C ASN A 59 -2.51 -13.91 -17.45
N GLN A 60 -3.47 -14.03 -16.53
CA GLN A 60 -4.60 -14.97 -16.70
C GLN A 60 -5.88 -14.20 -17.00
N THR A 61 -5.94 -13.60 -18.18
CA THR A 61 -7.20 -13.33 -18.88
C THR A 61 -7.89 -14.67 -19.14
N ASN A 62 -9.10 -14.84 -18.58
CA ASN A 62 -9.94 -16.01 -18.80
C ASN A 62 -10.24 -16.20 -20.29
N ASN A 63 -10.14 -17.46 -20.75
CA ASN A 63 -10.82 -17.96 -21.96
C ASN A 63 -12.33 -17.82 -21.83
#